data_AF-A9EW27-F1
#
_entry.id   AF-A9EW27-F1
#
_cell.length_a   1.000
_cell.length_b   1.000
_cell.length_c   1.000
_cell.angle_alpha   90.00
_cell.angle_beta   90.00
_cell.angle_gamma   90.00
#
_symmetry.space_group_name_H-M   'P 1'
#
loop_
_entity.id
_entity.type
_entity.pdbx_description
1 polymer ?
#
loop_
_entity_poly.entity_id
_entity_poly.type
_entity_poly.pdbx_seq_one_letter_code
_entity_poly.pdbx_strand_id
1 'polypeptide(L)'
;MPRPDLTVSRGGRVVMVLDTKYRDLAAKEIGDGILYQLSIYGVAFCPAEPAPPVPVVALYPGDASRAEETAVELCAPGRRPIPIYLRPVEWVEASRAVRSAGGRSRAVALAEGWIRAT
;
A
#
# COMPACT_ATOMS: atom_id res chain seq x y z
N MET A 1 2.11 17.33 7.99
CA MET A 1 1.41 16.12 7.50
C MET A 1 2.42 15.29 6.72
N PRO A 2 2.59 13.99 7.04
CA PRO A 2 3.47 13.11 6.28
C PRO A 2 2.96 12.96 4.83
N ARG A 3 3.87 12.79 3.87
CA ARG A 3 3.54 12.78 2.44
C ARG A 3 3.76 11.38 1.86
N PRO A 4 2.71 10.55 1.72
CA PRO A 4 2.80 9.30 0.99
C PRO A 4 2.97 9.56 -0.50
N ASP A 5 3.37 8.53 -1.24
CA ASP A 5 3.46 8.62 -2.70
C ASP A 5 2.08 8.86 -3.32
N LEU A 6 1.06 8.12 -2.86
CA LEU A 6 -0.30 8.23 -3.35
C LEU A 6 -1.33 8.06 -2.22
N THR A 7 -2.48 8.70 -2.40
CA THR A 7 -3.69 8.44 -1.62
C THR A 7 -4.84 8.12 -2.57
N VAL A 8 -5.63 7.11 -2.23
CA VAL A 8 -6.87 6.78 -2.94
C VAL A 8 -8.01 7.45 -2.18
N SER A 9 -8.83 8.21 -2.88
CA SER A 9 -9.96 8.92 -2.28
C SER A 9 -11.28 8.53 -2.93
N ARG A 10 -12.33 8.37 -2.12
CA ARG A 10 -13.71 8.14 -2.56
C ARG A 10 -14.63 9.14 -1.87
N GLY A 11 -15.38 9.92 -2.66
CA GLY A 11 -16.26 10.97 -2.12
C GLY A 11 -15.52 12.01 -1.27
N GLY A 12 -14.30 12.40 -1.68
CA GLY A 12 -13.47 13.39 -0.97
C GLY A 12 -12.82 12.88 0.32
N ARG A 13 -12.97 11.59 0.66
CA ARG A 13 -12.34 10.96 1.83
C ARG A 13 -11.25 10.01 1.38
N VAL A 14 -10.10 10.04 2.04
CA VAL A 14 -9.04 9.05 1.82
C VAL A 14 -9.53 7.69 2.30
N VAL A 15 -9.40 6.67 1.46
CA VAL A 15 -9.80 5.28 1.74
C VAL A 15 -8.61 4.32 1.70
N MET A 16 -7.45 4.76 1.22
CA MET A 16 -6.21 3.99 1.24
C MET A 16 -5.01 4.93 1.09
N VAL A 17 -3.92 4.60 1.78
CA VAL A 17 -2.62 5.25 1.61
C VAL A 17 -1.67 4.26 0.94
N LEU A 18 -0.98 4.68 -0.11
CA LEU A 18 -0.03 3.85 -0.85
C LEU A 18 1.35 4.49 -0.80
N ASP A 19 2.36 3.67 -0.58
CA ASP A 19 3.78 4.06 -0.59
C ASP A 19 4.59 3.00 -1.32
N THR A 20 5.52 3.41 -2.18
CA THR A 20 6.31 2.50 -3.01
C THR A 20 7.71 2.32 -2.45
N LYS A 21 8.17 1.06 -2.34
CA LYS A 21 9.50 0.72 -1.83
C LYS A 21 10.30 0.01 -2.91
N TYR A 22 11.45 0.58 -3.33
CA TYR A 22 12.32 0.04 -4.38
C TYR A 22 13.24 -1.12 -3.92
N ARG A 23 12.80 -1.92 -2.95
CA ARG A 23 13.57 -3.06 -2.42
C ARG A 23 12.64 -4.23 -2.19
N ASP A 24 13.14 -5.45 -2.35
CA ASP A 24 12.40 -6.65 -1.97
C ASP A 24 12.25 -6.68 -0.43
N LEU A 25 11.02 -6.55 0.05
CA LEU A 25 10.67 -6.59 1.47
C LEU A 25 10.30 -7.99 1.96
N ALA A 26 10.15 -8.98 1.06
CA ALA A 26 9.91 -10.37 1.42
C ALA A 26 11.22 -11.09 1.78
N ALA A 27 12.31 -10.77 1.07
CA ALA A 27 13.60 -11.43 1.24
C ALA A 27 14.44 -10.90 2.42
N LYS A 28 14.03 -9.78 3.05
CA LYS A 28 14.74 -9.13 4.16
C LYS A 28 13.74 -8.66 5.20
N GLU A 29 14.13 -8.73 6.48
CA GLU A 29 13.34 -8.11 7.55
C GLU A 29 13.02 -6.65 7.19
N ILE A 30 11.76 -6.26 7.38
CA ILE A 30 11.32 -4.90 7.11
C ILE A 30 12.03 -3.99 8.10
N GLY A 31 12.97 -3.17 7.62
CA GLY A 31 13.73 -2.28 8.48
C GLY A 31 12.83 -1.30 9.24
N ASP A 32 13.20 -1.01 10.49
CA ASP A 32 12.44 -0.19 11.44
C ASP A 32 12.00 1.16 10.86
N GLY A 33 12.85 1.80 10.04
CA GLY A 33 12.53 3.08 9.41
C GLY A 33 11.32 3.01 8.46
N ILE A 34 11.10 1.87 7.79
CA ILE A 34 9.94 1.67 6.91
C ILE A 34 8.69 1.50 7.77
N LEU A 35 8.72 0.61 8.78
CA LEU A 35 7.59 0.41 9.67
C LEU A 35 7.19 1.70 10.40
N TYR A 36 8.18 2.48 10.85
CA TYR A 36 7.95 3.78 11.46
C TYR A 36 7.25 4.75 10.51
N GLN A 37 7.71 4.85 9.26
CA GLN A 37 7.09 5.70 8.25
C GLN A 37 5.64 5.28 7.95
N LEU A 38 5.39 3.98 7.75
CA LEU A 38 4.05 3.46 7.51
C LEU A 38 3.13 3.69 8.71
N SER A 39 3.67 3.58 9.93
CA SER A 39 2.92 3.87 11.16
C SER A 39 2.52 5.34 11.27
N ILE A 40 3.41 6.25 10.90
CA ILE A 40 3.11 7.69 10.82
C ILE A 40 1.95 7.94 9.84
N TYR A 41 1.96 7.29 8.66
CA TYR A 41 0.84 7.41 7.73
C TYR A 41 -0.46 6.88 8.34
N GLY A 42 -0.41 5.72 9.00
CA GLY A 42 -1.57 5.13 9.66
C GLY A 42 -2.22 6.12 10.64
N VAL A 43 -1.42 6.72 11.53
CA VAL A 43 -1.94 7.67 12.53
C VAL A 43 -2.45 8.96 11.87
N ALA A 44 -1.74 9.48 10.86
CA ALA A 44 -2.06 10.76 10.23
C ALA A 44 -3.30 10.71 9.32
N PHE A 45 -3.52 9.59 8.63
CA PHE A 45 -4.63 9.43 7.68
C PHE A 45 -5.80 8.63 8.25
N CYS A 46 -5.64 7.95 9.39
CA CYS A 46 -6.75 7.28 10.05
C CYS A 46 -7.72 8.33 10.62
N PRO A 47 -9.00 8.33 10.18
CA PRO A 47 -10.00 9.24 10.69
C PRO A 47 -10.31 8.93 12.17
N ALA A 48 -10.90 9.91 12.85
CA ALA A 48 -11.52 9.68 14.14
C ALA A 48 -12.75 8.75 13.97
N GLU A 49 -13.13 8.09 15.07
CA GLU A 49 -14.38 7.34 15.10
C GLU A 49 -15.59 8.23 14.73
N PRO A 50 -16.62 7.69 14.05
CA PRO A 50 -16.90 6.26 13.79
C PRO A 50 -16.41 5.75 12.43
N ALA A 51 -15.60 6.50 11.67
CA ALA A 51 -15.19 6.09 10.32
C ALA A 51 -14.17 4.92 10.34
N PRO A 52 -14.26 3.95 9.42
CA PRO A 52 -13.36 2.79 9.39
C PRO A 52 -11.88 3.22 9.24
N PRO A 53 -10.93 2.43 9.76
CA PRO A 53 -9.51 2.74 9.61
C PRO A 53 -9.11 2.75 8.13
N VAL A 54 -8.18 3.64 7.80
CA VAL A 54 -7.64 3.77 6.45
C VAL A 54 -6.41 2.87 6.34
N PRO A 55 -6.42 1.83 5.48
CA PRO A 55 -5.27 0.97 5.29
C PRO A 55 -4.07 1.72 4.70
N VAL A 56 -2.88 1.35 5.16
CA VAL A 56 -1.60 1.78 4.58
C VAL A 56 -1.01 0.60 3.81
N VAL A 57 -0.65 0.77 2.55
CA VAL A 57 -0.09 -0.30 1.72
C VAL A 57 1.29 0.11 1.23
N ALA A 58 2.31 -0.67 1.55
CA ALA A 58 3.61 -0.60 0.93
C ALA A 58 3.66 -1.52 -0.29
N LEU A 59 3.78 -0.93 -1.48
CA LEU A 59 3.98 -1.67 -2.72
C LEU A 59 5.48 -1.86 -2.94
N TYR A 60 5.93 -3.10 -3.12
CA TYR A 60 7.35 -3.38 -3.33
C TYR A 60 7.57 -4.38 -4.48
N PRO A 61 8.69 -4.29 -5.23
CA PRO A 61 9.05 -5.29 -6.23
C PRO A 61 9.19 -6.65 -5.56
N GLY A 62 8.39 -7.60 -6.02
CA GLY A 62 8.46 -8.99 -5.59
C GLY A 62 7.88 -9.88 -6.68
N ASP A 63 8.28 -11.14 -6.67
CA ASP A 63 7.60 -12.16 -7.46
C ASP A 63 6.24 -12.41 -6.80
N ALA A 64 5.19 -11.73 -7.25
CA ALA A 64 3.83 -11.84 -6.72
C ALA A 64 3.23 -13.25 -6.92
N SER A 65 3.88 -14.13 -7.70
CA SER A 65 3.54 -15.55 -7.76
C SER A 65 4.14 -16.39 -6.62
N ARG A 66 5.08 -15.81 -5.86
CA ARG A 66 5.81 -16.48 -4.75
C ARG A 66 5.76 -15.74 -3.43
N ALA A 67 5.70 -14.42 -3.45
CA ALA A 67 5.65 -13.57 -2.28
C ALA A 67 4.19 -13.34 -1.89
N GLU A 68 3.83 -13.76 -0.68
CA GLU A 68 2.51 -13.51 -0.14
C GLU A 68 2.43 -12.09 0.43
N GLU A 69 1.22 -11.51 0.36
CA GLU A 69 0.94 -10.26 1.06
C GLU A 69 1.07 -10.47 2.56
N THR A 70 1.83 -9.61 3.21
CA THR A 70 1.96 -9.61 4.68
C THR A 70 1.09 -8.49 5.25
N ALA A 71 0.28 -8.83 6.25
CA ALA A 71 -0.53 -7.87 6.99
C ALA A 71 0.01 -7.68 8.41
N VAL A 72 0.11 -6.44 8.85
CA VAL A 72 0.49 -6.05 10.21
C VAL A 72 -0.55 -5.05 10.72
N GLU A 73 -0.93 -5.14 11.98
CA GLU A 73 -1.83 -4.16 12.59
C GLU A 73 -1.05 -3.16 13.45
N LEU A 74 -1.27 -1.88 13.20
CA LEU A 74 -0.83 -0.81 14.08
C LEU A 74 -1.88 -0.56 15.16
N CYS A 75 -1.53 -0.90 16.39
CA CYS A 75 -2.34 -0.64 17.57
C CYS A 75 -1.89 0.67 18.23
N ALA A 76 -2.59 1.77 17.93
CA ALA A 76 -2.36 3.07 18.57
C ALA A 76 -3.36 3.30 19.72
N PRO A 77 -2.94 3.85 20.88
CA PRO A 77 -3.84 4.13 21.99
C PRO A 77 -5.03 4.98 21.58
N GLY A 78 -6.24 4.57 21.98
CA GLY A 78 -7.48 5.30 21.68
C GLY A 78 -7.90 5.29 20.21
N ARG A 79 -7.33 4.39 19.38
CA ARG A 79 -7.69 4.21 17.98
C ARG A 79 -8.01 2.74 17.70
N ARG A 80 -8.83 2.51 16.69
CA ARG A 80 -8.99 1.16 16.13
C ARG A 80 -7.68 0.69 15.49
N PRO A 81 -7.43 -0.64 15.46
CA PRO A 81 -6.30 -1.20 14.72
C PRO A 81 -6.27 -0.67 13.29
N ILE A 82 -5.10 -0.17 12.87
CA ILE A 82 -4.90 0.35 11.52
C ILE A 82 -4.12 -0.70 10.73
N PRO A 83 -4.71 -1.26 9.66
CA PRO A 83 -4.03 -2.29 8.90
C PRO A 83 -2.92 -1.69 8.03
N ILE A 84 -1.76 -2.34 8.06
CA ILE A 84 -0.60 -2.06 7.22
C ILE A 84 -0.33 -3.31 6.38
N TYR A 85 -0.38 -3.16 5.05
CA TYR A 85 -0.14 -4.23 4.11
C TYR A 85 1.19 -4.05 3.40
N LEU A 86 1.96 -5.12 3.30
CA LEU A 86 3.15 -5.19 2.48
C LEU A 86 2.81 -6.07 1.29
N ARG A 87 2.66 -5.43 0.13
CA ARG A 87 2.11 -6.04 -1.06
C ARG A 87 3.18 -6.15 -2.14
N PRO A 88 3.61 -7.37 -2.48
CA PRO A 88 4.49 -7.59 -3.61
C PRO A 88 3.75 -7.27 -4.91
N VAL A 89 4.47 -6.70 -5.86
CA VAL A 89 3.93 -6.35 -7.17
C VAL A 89 4.91 -6.73 -8.28
N GLU A 90 4.36 -7.23 -9.39
CA GLU A 90 5.10 -7.58 -10.61
C GLU A 90 5.54 -6.33 -11.37
N TRP A 91 6.67 -5.74 -10.97
CA TRP A 91 7.17 -4.50 -11.57
C TRP A 91 7.50 -4.63 -13.04
N VAL A 92 8.04 -5.78 -13.46
CA VAL A 92 8.37 -6.02 -14.86
C VAL A 92 7.11 -5.99 -15.71
N GLU A 93 6.03 -6.61 -15.24
CA GLU A 93 4.76 -6.62 -15.96
C GLU A 93 4.12 -5.23 -16.00
N ALA A 94 4.06 -4.55 -14.86
CA ALA A 94 3.54 -3.19 -14.77
C ALA A 94 4.28 -2.22 -15.70
N SER A 95 5.60 -2.31 -15.70
CA SER A 95 6.47 -1.45 -16.52
C SER A 95 6.30 -1.74 -18.02
N ARG A 96 6.08 -3.01 -18.41
CA ARG A 96 5.71 -3.37 -19.79
C ARG A 96 4.32 -2.82 -20.17
N ALA A 97 3.34 -2.94 -19.28
CA ALA A 97 1.98 -2.48 -19.52
C ALA A 97 1.88 -0.96 -19.70
N VAL A 98 2.65 -0.18 -18.95
CA VAL A 98 2.68 1.29 -19.08
C VAL A 98 3.39 1.74 -20.36
N ARG A 99 4.41 1.00 -20.82
CA ARG A 99 5.20 1.36 -22.01
C ARG A 99 4.61 0.90 -23.34
N SER A 100 3.74 -0.09 -23.36
CA SER A 100 3.18 -0.59 -24.63
C SER A 100 2.08 0.32 -25.17
N ALA A 101 2.10 0.56 -26.49
CA ALA A 101 0.97 1.18 -27.18
C ALA A 101 -0.28 0.30 -27.01
N GLY A 102 -1.35 0.85 -26.43
CA GLY A 102 -2.57 0.09 -26.10
C GLY A 102 -2.52 -0.66 -24.76
N GLY A 103 -1.43 -0.57 -23.99
CA GLY A 103 -1.27 -1.25 -22.70
C GLY A 103 -2.11 -0.71 -21.54
N ARG A 104 -2.89 0.37 -21.76
CA ARG A 104 -3.67 1.05 -20.72
C ARG A 104 -4.60 0.11 -19.95
N SER A 105 -5.37 -0.72 -20.64
CA SER A 105 -6.31 -1.64 -19.98
C SER A 105 -5.58 -2.64 -19.08
N ARG A 106 -4.40 -3.10 -19.49
CA ARG A 106 -3.56 -3.99 -18.69
C ARG A 106 -2.96 -3.26 -17.48
N ALA A 107 -2.49 -2.03 -17.66
CA ALA A 107 -1.98 -1.22 -16.56
C ALA A 107 -3.07 -0.93 -15.51
N VAL A 108 -4.31 -0.68 -15.95
CA VAL A 108 -5.48 -0.53 -15.07
C VAL A 108 -5.76 -1.82 -14.30
N ALA A 109 -5.82 -2.96 -14.98
CA ALA A 109 -6.08 -4.25 -14.32
C ALA A 109 -5.03 -4.59 -13.24
N LEU A 110 -3.75 -4.29 -13.51
CA LEU A 110 -2.68 -4.44 -12.52
C LEU A 110 -2.88 -3.49 -11.31
N ALA A 111 -3.19 -2.22 -11.59
CA ALA A 111 -3.42 -1.21 -10.55
C ALA A 111 -4.66 -1.52 -9.68
N GLU A 112 -5.72 -2.11 -10.25
CA GLU A 112 -6.90 -2.59 -9.51
C GLU A 112 -6.51 -3.63 -8.45
N GLY A 113 -5.59 -4.54 -8.80
CA GLY A 113 -5.01 -5.49 -7.85
C GLY A 113 -4.22 -4.82 -6.72
N TRP A 114 -3.63 -3.64 -6.96
CA TRP A 114 -2.87 -2.88 -5.97
C TRP A 114 -3.74 -2.07 -5.02
N ILE A 115 -4.99 -1.77 -5.39
CA ILE A 115 -5.93 -0.99 -4.58
C ILE A 115 -7.05 -1.84 -3.95
N ARG A 116 -6.98 -3.17 -4.09
CA ARG A 116 -7.96 -4.08 -3.50
C ARG A 116 -8.06 -3.85 -1.99
N ALA A 117 -9.30 -3.80 -1.50
CA ALA A 117 -9.58 -3.94 -0.09
C ALA A 117 -9.37 -5.42 0.26
N THR A 118 -8.34 -5.67 1.06
CA THR A 118 -8.06 -6.96 1.72
C THR A 118 -9.14 -7.31 2.72
#